data_AF-A0A9P9YWZ7-F1
#
_entry.id   AF-A0A9P9YWZ7-F1
#
_cell.length_a   1.000
_cell.length_b   1.000
_cell.length_c   1.000
_cell.angle_alpha   90.00
_cell.angle_beta   90.00
_cell.angle_gamma   90.00
#
_symmetry.space_group_name_H-M   'P 1'
#
loop_
_entity.id
_entity.type
_entity.pdbx_description
1 polymer ?
#
loop_
_entity_poly.entity_id
_entity_poly.type
_entity_poly.pdbx_seq_one_letter_code
_entity_poly.pdbx_strand_id
1 'polypeptide(L)'
;MQEVELDSKIKLIDCPGIVFTSGAENSHAVLKNAQRVGDVKDPFTIAESVLKRASKDYFCTMYDISSYDTFEEFFAKKAARMGKNT
;
A
#
# COMPACT_ATOMS: atom_id res chain seq x y z
N MET A 1 2.42 -25.73 3.30
CA MET A 1 3.06 -25.73 4.62
C MET A 1 4.42 -26.38 4.41
N GLN A 2 5.48 -25.64 4.63
CA GLN A 2 6.84 -26.12 4.38
C GLN A 2 7.49 -26.40 5.73
N GLU A 3 8.09 -27.57 5.87
CA GLU A 3 8.85 -27.93 7.07
C GLU A 3 10.33 -27.94 6.74
N VAL A 4 11.14 -27.31 7.60
CA VAL A 4 12.59 -27.28 7.49
C VAL A 4 13.18 -27.76 8.82
N GLU A 5 13.91 -28.87 8.76
CA GLU A 5 14.63 -29.40 9.93
C GLU A 5 15.90 -28.58 10.15
N LEU A 6 16.04 -28.00 11.35
CA LEU A 6 17.25 -27.28 11.76
C LEU A 6 18.26 -28.23 12.40
N ASP A 7 17.76 -29.15 13.24
CA ASP A 7 18.51 -30.26 13.81
C ASP A 7 17.57 -31.43 14.15
N SER A 8 18.13 -32.52 14.67
CA SER A 8 17.39 -33.74 15.05
C SER A 8 16.24 -33.54 16.07
N LYS A 9 16.14 -32.37 16.71
CA LYS A 9 15.17 -32.04 17.76
C LYS A 9 14.31 -30.81 17.42
N ILE A 10 14.68 -29.99 16.44
CA ILE A 10 14.00 -28.74 16.11
C ILE A 10 13.61 -28.71 14.64
N LYS A 11 12.31 -28.53 14.39
CA LYS A 11 11.73 -28.33 13.05
C LYS A 11 11.01 -26.99 13.01
N LEU A 12 11.32 -26.20 11.98
CA LEU A 12 10.57 -25.00 11.64
C LEU A 12 9.45 -25.36 10.69
N ILE A 13 8.28 -24.76 10.91
CA ILE A 13 7.13 -24.93 10.02
C ILE A 13 6.71 -23.55 9.53
N ASP A 14 6.73 -23.37 8.22
CA ASP A 14 6.26 -22.17 7.55
C ASP A 14 4.82 -22.36 7.04
N CYS A 15 3.97 -21.42 7.42
CA CYS A 15 2.54 -21.38 7.13
C CYS A 15 2.20 -20.08 6.38
N PRO A 16 1.25 -20.12 5.44
CA PRO A 16 0.76 -18.89 4.83
C PRO A 16 0.14 -17.97 5.90
N GLY A 17 0.40 -16.67 5.79
CA GLY A 17 -0.18 -15.67 6.69
C GLY A 17 -1.69 -15.59 6.56
N ILE A 18 -2.38 -15.40 7.69
CA ILE A 18 -3.84 -15.22 7.75
C ILE A 18 -4.17 -13.78 8.14
N VAL A 19 -5.14 -13.17 7.44
CA VAL A 19 -5.67 -11.84 7.75
C VAL A 19 -7.18 -11.94 7.96
N PHE A 20 -7.64 -11.60 9.16
CA PHE A 20 -9.06 -11.55 9.46
C PHE A 20 -9.67 -10.24 8.95
N THR A 21 -10.67 -10.33 8.08
CA THR A 21 -11.40 -9.16 7.58
C THR A 21 -12.83 -9.16 8.16
N SER A 22 -13.21 -8.12 8.91
CA SER A 22 -14.61 -7.80 9.15
C SER A 22 -15.20 -7.20 7.86
N GLY A 23 -16.41 -7.60 7.46
CA GLY A 23 -16.96 -7.51 6.09
C GLY A 23 -17.08 -6.15 5.37
N ALA A 24 -16.38 -5.10 5.80
CA ALA A 24 -16.14 -3.90 5.01
C ALA A 24 -14.73 -3.96 4.37
N GLU A 25 -14.57 -3.33 3.20
CA GLU A 25 -13.28 -3.13 2.54
C GLU A 25 -12.34 -2.39 3.52
N ASN A 26 -11.52 -3.14 4.25
CA ASN A 26 -10.64 -2.60 5.26
C ASN A 26 -9.44 -1.98 4.55
N SER A 27 -9.48 -0.67 4.34
CA SER A 27 -8.31 0.11 3.87
C SER A 27 -7.05 -0.25 4.66
N HIS A 28 -7.19 -0.54 5.95
CA HIS A 28 -6.11 -1.04 6.80
C HIS A 28 -5.52 -2.40 6.36
N ALA A 29 -6.34 -3.35 5.88
CA ALA A 29 -5.85 -4.63 5.36
C ALA A 29 -5.09 -4.44 4.04
N VAL A 30 -5.64 -3.65 3.12
CA VAL A 30 -4.99 -3.31 1.84
C VAL A 30 -3.64 -2.64 2.09
N LEU A 31 -3.61 -1.65 2.99
CA LEU A 31 -2.41 -0.90 3.34
C LEU A 31 -1.39 -1.71 4.17
N LYS A 32 -1.73 -2.94 4.57
CA LYS A 32 -0.82 -3.94 5.18
C LYS A 32 -0.39 -5.03 4.19
N ASN A 33 -0.63 -4.83 2.89
CA ASN A 33 -0.32 -5.78 1.82
C ASN A 33 -1.09 -7.11 1.94
N ALA A 34 -2.26 -7.11 2.58
CA ALA A 34 -3.12 -8.30 2.66
C ALA A 34 -3.84 -8.61 1.34
N GLN A 35 -3.83 -7.68 0.39
CA GLN A 35 -4.42 -7.81 -0.94
C GLN A 35 -3.41 -7.32 -1.99
N ARG A 36 -3.40 -7.95 -3.16
CA ARG A 36 -2.60 -7.49 -4.30
C ARG A 36 -3.15 -6.15 -4.80
N VAL A 37 -2.26 -5.22 -5.12
CA VAL A 37 -2.63 -3.85 -5.54
C VAL A 37 -3.52 -3.84 -6.79
N GLY A 38 -3.33 -4.78 -7.72
CA GLY A 38 -4.15 -4.88 -8.94
C GLY A 38 -5.60 -5.33 -8.71
N ASP A 39 -5.89 -5.92 -7.55
CA ASP A 39 -7.24 -6.42 -7.22
C ASP A 39 -8.04 -5.42 -6.37
N VAL A 40 -7.44 -4.27 -6.03
CA VAL A 40 -8.06 -3.22 -5.23
C VAL A 40 -9.15 -2.52 -6.06
N LYS A 41 -10.39 -2.59 -5.60
CA LYS A 41 -11.56 -2.03 -6.31
C LYS A 41 -11.52 -0.50 -6.40
N ASP A 42 -11.13 0.16 -5.30
CA ASP A 42 -11.04 1.61 -5.22
C ASP A 42 -9.61 2.03 -4.83
N PRO A 43 -8.69 2.12 -5.81
CA PRO A 43 -7.32 2.52 -5.54
C PRO A 43 -7.19 4.00 -5.15
N PHE A 44 -8.17 4.85 -5.48
CA PHE A 44 -8.13 6.29 -5.17
C PHE A 44 -8.29 6.51 -3.67
N THR A 45 -9.34 5.98 -3.06
CA THR A 45 -9.57 6.11 -1.61
C THR A 45 -8.42 5.53 -0.78
N ILE A 46 -7.82 4.44 -1.26
CA ILE A 46 -6.64 3.82 -0.63
C ILE A 46 -5.41 4.73 -0.77
N ALA A 47 -5.17 5.30 -1.95
CA ALA A 47 -4.06 6.23 -2.19
C ALA A 47 -4.19 7.51 -1.35
N GLU A 48 -5.40 8.05 -1.20
CA GLU A 48 -5.64 9.18 -0.27
C GLU A 48 -5.30 8.80 1.17
N SER A 49 -5.67 7.58 1.58
CA SER A 49 -5.35 7.07 2.91
C SER A 49 -3.84 6.92 3.13
N VAL A 50 -3.04 6.73 2.06
CA VAL A 50 -1.57 6.81 2.11
C VAL A 50 -1.13 8.26 2.33
N LEU A 51 -1.67 9.21 1.57
CA LEU A 51 -1.31 10.63 1.67
C LEU A 51 -1.64 11.23 3.06
N LYS A 52 -2.61 10.66 3.77
CA LYS A 52 -2.96 11.04 5.15
C LYS A 52 -1.95 10.55 6.20
N ARG A 53 -0.98 9.70 5.87
CA ARG A 53 -0.03 9.10 6.83
C ARG A 53 1.25 9.91 7.06
N ALA A 54 1.51 10.93 6.24
CA ALA A 54 2.66 11.81 6.37
C ALA A 54 2.29 13.25 5.96
N SER A 55 3.19 14.20 6.21
CA SER A 55 2.96 15.60 5.85
C SER A 55 2.93 15.80 4.33
N LYS A 56 2.25 16.86 3.88
CA LYS A 56 2.29 17.26 2.46
C LYS A 56 3.73 17.49 1.99
N ASP A 57 4.54 18.15 2.81
CA ASP A 57 5.95 18.45 2.53
C ASP A 57 6.80 17.19 2.29
N TYR A 58 6.55 16.12 3.07
CA TYR A 58 7.20 14.82 2.86
C TYR A 58 6.89 14.27 1.46
N PHE A 59 5.62 14.27 1.05
CA PHE A 59 5.22 13.76 -0.26
C PHE A 59 5.65 14.67 -1.41
N CYS A 60 5.59 15.99 -1.23
CA CYS A 60 6.14 16.97 -2.16
C CYS A 60 7.62 16.70 -2.43
N THR A 61 8.42 16.57 -1.37
CA THR A 61 9.85 16.26 -1.49
C THR A 61 10.09 14.90 -2.13
N MET A 62 9.38 13.85 -1.68
CA MET A 62 9.57 12.47 -2.15
C MET A 62 9.25 12.31 -3.64
N TYR A 63 8.26 13.05 -4.15
CA TYR A 63 7.78 12.94 -5.54
C TYR A 63 8.17 14.13 -6.42
N ASP A 64 9.04 15.02 -5.92
CA ASP A 64 9.47 16.25 -6.58
C ASP A 64 8.26 17.16 -6.97
N ILE A 65 7.20 17.17 -6.18
CA ILE A 65 6.02 18.01 -6.41
C ILE A 65 6.19 19.31 -5.63
N SER A 66 6.00 20.46 -6.26
CA SER A 66 6.18 21.77 -5.61
C SER A 66 5.21 21.99 -4.44
N SER A 67 3.92 21.81 -4.70
CA SER A 67 2.84 21.89 -3.71
C SER A 67 1.57 21.24 -4.26
N TYR A 68 0.61 20.97 -3.39
CA TYR A 68 -0.73 20.55 -3.77
C TYR A 68 -1.73 20.89 -2.65
N ASP A 69 -2.95 21.24 -3.05
CA ASP A 69 -4.04 21.58 -2.13
C ASP A 69 -4.96 20.39 -1.92
N THR A 70 -5.26 19.63 -2.99
CA THR A 70 -6.12 18.44 -2.94
C THR A 70 -5.37 17.16 -3.33
N PHE A 71 -5.94 16.00 -2.97
CA PHE A 71 -5.33 14.70 -3.31
C PHE A 71 -5.33 14.45 -4.82
N GLU A 72 -6.38 14.87 -5.53
CA GLU A 72 -6.51 14.78 -6.98
C GLU A 72 -5.44 15.59 -7.69
N GLU A 73 -5.16 16.80 -7.19
CA GLU A 73 -4.08 17.64 -7.73
C GLU A 73 -2.72 16.96 -7.58
N PHE A 74 -2.46 16.36 -6.41
CA PHE A 74 -1.25 15.57 -6.20
C PHE A 74 -1.15 14.41 -7.20
N PHE A 75 -2.23 13.64 -7.39
CA PHE A 75 -2.24 12.53 -8.34
C PHE A 75 -2.01 12.99 -9.78
N ALA A 76 -2.64 14.08 -10.21
CA ALA A 76 -2.43 14.66 -11.53
C ALA A 76 -0.98 15.13 -11.75
N LYS A 77 -0.42 15.87 -10.78
CA LYS A 77 0.99 16.33 -10.82
C LYS A 77 1.96 15.15 -10.87
N LYS A 78 1.69 14.09 -10.09
CA LYS A 78 2.48 12.86 -10.13
C LYS A 78 2.38 12.16 -11.48
N ALA A 79 1.18 12.04 -12.05
CA ALA A 79 0.96 11.40 -13.35
C ALA A 79 1.71 12.13 -14.48
N ALA A 80 1.62 13.46 -14.53
CA ALA A 80 2.35 14.29 -15.48
C ALA A 80 3.88 14.07 -15.38
N ARG A 81 4.43 13.99 -14.16
CA ARG A 81 5.86 13.69 -13.94
C ARG A 81 6.26 12.29 -14.36
N MET A 82 5.35 11.32 -14.31
CA MET A 82 5.58 9.97 -14.81
C MET A 82 5.50 9.87 -16.35
N GLY A 83 5.27 10.98 -17.06
CA GLY A 83 5.00 10.98 -18.50
C GLY A 83 3.67 10.30 -18.85
N LYS A 84 2.80 10.11 -17.85
CA LYS A 84 1.46 9.53 -18.01
C LYS A 84 0.47 10.68 -18.03
N ASN A 85 0.20 11.19 -19.22
CA ASN A 85 -0.93 12.08 -19.42
C ASN A 85 -2.18 11.21 -19.52
N THR A 86 -3.11 11.41 -18.59
CA THR A 86 -4.46 10.81 -18.64
C THR A 86 -5.18 11.18 -19.92
#